data_AF-B4MN34-F1
#
_entry.id   AF-B4MN34-F1
#
_cell.length_a   1.000
_cell.length_b   1.000
_cell.length_c   1.000
_cell.angle_alpha   90.00
_cell.angle_beta   90.00
_cell.angle_gamma   90.00
#
_symmetry.space_group_name_H-M   'P 1'
#
loop_
_entity.id
_entity.type
_entity.pdbx_description
1 polymer ?
#
loop_
_entity_poly.entity_id
_entity_poly.type
_entity_poly.pdbx_seq_one_letter_code
_entity_poly.pdbx_strand_id
1 'polypeptide(L)'
;MAASLTRLLERSVRQMQTVQSTWRVFSNQQQLPEAENDEEFRVLNLRAVKQNLTRRRENKKDPVAPPRTQRMAVDQDWSAAWPGPRSFHPASVPLPLRQGYTERGAAAPSKYANAELMKIPNFLHLTPPAIRQQCEAIKKFCTPWPKGLETEAKWQRYFPFEVITTDYCHSLPTIRHPEARRVTIRLKLGDLEFDKHARDKFLRLVGDRYNLETDILSFTSDRCPMRKQNYDYALYLLTACYHESFITEPWEMSKSEADMEVYLFERSKAKDSAEAILNWNRAEVAQKAAPPASYAHSVEKLINEGENEYNIAKYKEEVMKMLNISASQ
;
A
#
# COMPACT_ATOMS: atom_id res chain seq x y z
N MET A 1 -37.02 2.65 -14.93
CA MET A 1 -38.17 2.20 -14.13
C MET A 1 -37.82 2.36 -12.66
N ALA A 2 -38.03 3.58 -12.15
CA ALA A 2 -37.70 3.97 -10.79
C ALA A 2 -39.01 4.22 -10.05
N ALA A 3 -39.39 3.31 -9.16
CA ALA A 3 -40.47 3.52 -8.22
C ALA A 3 -40.36 2.51 -7.08
N SER A 4 -39.99 3.01 -5.91
CA SER A 4 -40.49 2.63 -4.58
C SER A 4 -39.40 2.88 -3.55
N LEU A 5 -39.58 3.92 -2.74
CA LEU A 5 -39.21 4.02 -1.33
C LEU A 5 -39.59 5.44 -0.86
N THR A 6 -40.89 5.69 -0.82
CA THR A 6 -41.50 6.83 -0.12
C THR A 6 -42.21 6.28 1.11
N ARG A 7 -41.60 6.43 2.28
CA ARG A 7 -42.27 6.65 3.58
C ARG A 7 -41.24 6.63 4.71
N LEU A 8 -41.05 7.81 5.31
CA LEU A 8 -40.71 8.11 6.71
C LEU A 8 -39.74 9.29 6.79
N LEU A 9 -40.26 10.49 6.53
CA LEU A 9 -39.65 11.75 6.97
C LEU A 9 -40.69 12.88 6.95
N GLU A 10 -41.81 12.66 7.64
CA GLU A 10 -42.63 13.76 8.16
C GLU A 10 -42.46 13.78 9.68
N ARG A 11 -41.48 14.56 10.16
CA ARG A 11 -41.55 15.26 11.44
C ARG A 11 -40.33 16.16 11.61
N SER A 12 -40.64 17.45 11.84
CA SER A 12 -39.77 18.46 12.47
C SER A 12 -38.65 19.09 11.62
N VAL A 13 -39.04 19.93 10.67
CA VAL A 13 -38.24 21.12 10.30
C VAL A 13 -39.03 22.36 10.70
N ARG A 14 -38.54 23.06 11.72
CA ARG A 14 -39.03 24.37 12.16
C ARG A 14 -38.68 25.40 11.09
N GLN A 15 -39.69 26.01 10.50
CA GLN A 15 -39.58 27.18 9.62
C GLN A 15 -39.05 28.38 10.42
N MET A 16 -37.89 28.92 10.03
CA MET A 16 -37.53 30.31 10.32
C MET A 16 -38.09 31.18 9.20
N GLN A 17 -39.13 31.95 9.51
CA GLN A 17 -39.60 33.02 8.63
C GLN A 17 -38.72 34.26 8.87
N THR A 18 -38.01 34.65 7.82
CA THR A 18 -37.37 35.96 7.65
C THR A 18 -38.45 37.02 7.48
N VAL A 19 -38.72 37.79 8.53
CA VAL A 19 -39.53 39.02 8.43
C VAL A 19 -38.58 40.16 8.05
N GLN A 20 -38.69 40.61 6.80
CA GLN A 20 -38.09 41.85 6.33
C GLN A 20 -38.72 43.03 7.10
N SER A 21 -37.95 43.67 7.97
CA SER A 21 -38.37 44.89 8.65
C SER A 21 -38.22 46.09 7.70
N THR A 22 -39.34 46.58 7.19
CA THR A 22 -39.45 47.89 6.54
C THR A 22 -39.25 48.98 7.58
N TRP A 23 -38.09 49.65 7.54
CA TRP A 23 -37.86 50.87 8.30
C TRP A 23 -38.60 52.02 7.62
N ARG A 24 -39.79 52.37 8.13
CA ARG A 24 -40.41 53.66 7.83
C ARG A 24 -39.83 54.70 8.79
N VAL A 25 -39.04 55.62 8.25
CA VAL A 25 -38.58 56.82 8.94
C VAL A 25 -39.77 57.78 8.97
N PHE A 26 -40.35 58.00 10.16
CA PHE A 26 -41.27 59.11 10.38
C PHE A 26 -40.47 60.32 10.84
N SER A 27 -40.35 61.30 9.95
CA SER A 27 -39.86 62.64 10.26
C SER A 27 -40.95 63.44 10.95
N ASN A 28 -40.84 63.68 12.25
CA ASN A 28 -41.67 64.68 12.92
C ASN A 28 -41.01 66.05 12.76
N GLN A 29 -41.44 66.79 11.74
CA GLN A 29 -41.29 68.24 11.67
C GLN A 29 -42.36 68.85 12.59
N GLN A 30 -41.93 69.58 13.62
CA GLN A 30 -42.84 70.38 14.44
C GLN A 30 -43.30 71.60 13.64
N GLN A 31 -44.58 71.63 13.29
CA GLN A 31 -45.31 72.84 12.96
C GLN A 31 -46.40 73.02 14.02
N LEU A 32 -46.32 74.14 14.77
CA LEU A 32 -47.46 74.71 15.49
C LEU A 32 -48.37 75.36 14.43
N PRO A 33 -49.70 75.23 14.50
CA PRO A 33 -50.44 76.28 15.20
C PRO A 33 -51.74 75.84 15.92
N GLU A 34 -52.12 76.73 16.84
CA GLU A 34 -53.47 77.21 17.21
C GLU A 34 -54.59 76.26 17.66
N ALA A 35 -55.41 76.86 18.53
CA ALA A 35 -56.34 76.24 19.45
C ALA A 35 -57.66 75.84 18.78
N GLU A 36 -58.15 74.65 19.10
CA GLU A 36 -59.58 74.34 19.05
C GLU A 36 -59.94 73.50 20.28
N ASN A 37 -60.75 74.10 21.17
CA ASN A 37 -61.68 73.33 21.96
C ASN A 37 -62.73 72.83 20.98
N ASP A 38 -62.90 71.52 20.84
CA ASP A 38 -64.22 70.91 20.71
C ASP A 38 -64.17 69.41 21.05
N GLU A 39 -65.29 68.95 21.59
CA GLU A 39 -65.50 67.77 22.42
C GLU A 39 -65.14 66.43 21.75
N GLU A 40 -63.95 65.88 22.04
CA GLU A 40 -63.63 64.47 21.77
C GLU A 40 -63.95 63.57 22.98
N PHE A 41 -64.67 62.48 22.69
CA PHE A 41 -65.10 61.44 23.61
C PHE A 41 -63.90 60.87 24.41
N ARG A 42 -63.85 61.09 25.72
CA ARG A 42 -62.75 60.56 26.58
C ARG A 42 -62.86 59.04 26.70
N VAL A 43 -62.10 58.30 25.90
CA VAL A 43 -61.96 56.84 26.04
C VAL A 43 -61.35 56.53 27.40
N LEU A 44 -62.15 55.90 28.27
CA LEU A 44 -61.74 55.53 29.62
C LEU A 44 -60.78 54.33 29.56
N ASN A 45 -59.48 54.61 29.58
CA ASN A 45 -58.43 53.58 29.63
C ASN A 45 -58.43 52.88 30.99
N LEU A 46 -59.21 51.81 31.13
CA LEU A 46 -59.34 50.97 32.34
C LEU A 46 -58.09 50.14 32.68
N ARG A 47 -57.05 50.20 31.85
CA ARG A 47 -55.73 49.67 32.15
C ARG A 47 -54.69 50.73 31.84
N ALA A 48 -54.19 51.40 32.88
CA ALA A 48 -52.88 52.01 32.85
C ALA A 48 -51.84 50.87 32.75
N VAL A 49 -51.67 50.28 31.57
CA VAL A 49 -50.51 49.43 31.30
C VAL A 49 -49.33 50.38 31.32
N LYS A 50 -48.66 50.46 32.47
CA LYS A 50 -47.33 51.05 32.58
C LYS A 50 -46.50 50.36 31.51
N GLN A 51 -46.28 51.04 30.38
CA GLN A 51 -45.26 50.65 29.42
C GLN A 51 -43.92 50.91 30.12
N ASN A 52 -43.54 49.99 31.01
CA ASN A 52 -42.16 49.84 31.39
C ASN A 52 -41.47 49.38 30.12
N LEU A 53 -40.95 50.33 29.34
CA LEU A 53 -39.91 50.07 28.34
C LEU A 53 -38.76 49.43 29.10
N THR A 54 -38.78 48.10 29.16
CA THR A 54 -37.64 47.32 29.63
C THR A 54 -36.50 47.65 28.69
N ARG A 55 -35.60 48.55 29.11
CA ARG A 55 -34.35 48.81 28.40
C ARG A 55 -33.70 47.46 28.18
N ARG A 56 -33.66 47.02 26.92
CA ARG A 56 -32.96 45.80 26.52
C ARG A 56 -31.53 45.95 27.04
N ARG A 57 -31.13 45.09 27.99
CA ARG A 57 -29.78 45.11 28.56
C ARG A 57 -28.79 45.15 27.41
N GLU A 58 -27.96 46.18 27.36
CA GLU A 58 -26.81 46.20 26.46
C GLU A 58 -25.89 45.06 26.88
N ASN A 59 -25.69 44.09 25.99
CA ASN A 59 -24.73 43.02 26.21
C ASN A 59 -23.33 43.64 26.18
N LYS A 60 -22.80 43.99 27.35
CA LYS A 60 -21.39 44.37 27.50
C LYS A 60 -20.54 43.14 27.16
N LYS A 61 -19.69 43.27 26.15
CA LYS A 61 -18.71 42.22 25.81
C LYS A 61 -17.61 42.23 26.86
N ASP A 62 -17.26 41.06 27.36
CA ASP A 62 -16.14 40.93 28.28
C ASP A 62 -14.82 41.34 27.59
N PRO A 63 -13.91 42.02 28.31
CA PRO A 63 -12.63 42.42 27.74
C PRO A 63 -11.79 41.18 27.43
N VAL A 64 -11.16 41.16 26.25
CA VAL A 64 -10.28 40.06 25.82
C VAL A 64 -8.98 40.12 26.63
N ALA A 65 -8.64 39.02 27.28
CA ALA A 65 -7.38 38.90 28.02
C ALA A 65 -6.15 38.99 27.07
N PRO A 66 -5.00 39.49 27.55
CA PRO A 66 -3.79 39.54 26.74
C PRO A 66 -3.32 38.13 26.30
N PRO A 67 -2.65 38.03 25.14
CA PRO A 67 -2.19 36.75 24.61
C PRO A 67 -1.14 36.10 25.52
N ARG A 68 -1.18 34.77 25.61
CA ARG A 68 -0.26 33.98 26.45
C ARG A 68 1.21 34.24 26.10
N THR A 69 1.53 34.56 24.85
CA THR A 69 2.90 34.87 24.40
C THR A 69 3.59 35.96 25.23
N GLN A 70 2.87 36.93 25.79
CA GLN A 70 3.46 38.00 26.61
C GLN A 70 3.98 37.48 27.97
N ARG A 71 3.49 36.33 28.42
CA ARG A 71 3.87 35.71 29.70
C ARG A 71 4.87 34.55 29.55
N MET A 72 5.23 34.19 28.31
CA MET A 72 6.14 33.07 28.06
C MET A 72 7.59 33.51 28.27
N ALA A 73 8.34 32.73 29.03
CA ALA A 73 9.79 32.91 29.16
C ALA A 73 10.49 32.43 27.88
N VAL A 74 11.67 32.99 27.59
CA VAL A 74 12.47 32.62 26.41
C VAL A 74 13.02 31.19 26.54
N ASP A 75 13.43 30.80 27.75
CA ASP A 75 14.01 29.48 28.05
C ASP A 75 12.96 28.42 28.41
N GLN A 76 11.69 28.69 28.14
CA GLN A 76 10.60 27.76 28.44
C GLN A 76 10.70 26.50 27.57
N ASP A 77 10.36 25.35 28.16
CA ASP A 77 10.18 24.12 27.39
C ASP A 77 9.01 24.25 26.41
N TRP A 78 9.36 24.25 25.12
CA TRP A 78 8.41 24.34 24.03
C TRP A 78 7.49 23.11 23.93
N SER A 79 7.98 21.93 24.32
CA SER A 79 7.21 20.68 24.25
C SER A 79 5.96 20.73 25.16
N ALA A 80 6.09 21.37 26.32
CA ALA A 80 4.98 21.60 27.24
C ALA A 80 3.99 22.66 26.72
N ALA A 81 4.47 23.65 25.96
CA ALA A 81 3.63 24.67 25.34
C ALA A 81 2.82 24.11 24.15
N TRP A 82 3.38 23.15 23.43
CA TRP A 82 2.78 22.56 22.23
C TRP A 82 2.96 21.03 22.17
N PRO A 83 2.21 20.26 22.98
CA PRO A 83 2.48 18.82 23.17
C PRO A 83 2.02 17.92 22.02
N GLY A 84 1.08 18.37 21.18
CA GLY A 84 0.47 17.51 20.16
C GLY A 84 -0.01 18.27 18.93
N PRO A 85 -0.53 17.53 17.92
CA PRO A 85 -1.01 18.13 16.68
C PRO A 85 -2.22 19.02 16.97
N ARG A 86 -2.09 20.30 16.58
CA ARG A 86 -3.16 21.30 16.74
C ARG A 86 -3.08 22.32 15.62
N SER A 87 -4.21 22.89 15.23
CA SER A 87 -4.26 24.05 14.35
C SER A 87 -3.46 25.23 14.95
N PHE A 88 -2.84 26.01 14.08
CA PHE A 88 -2.03 27.15 14.49
C PHE A 88 -2.84 28.13 15.35
N HIS A 89 -2.34 28.43 16.55
CA HIS A 89 -2.98 29.37 17.47
C HIS A 89 -2.08 30.58 17.72
N PRO A 90 -2.45 31.78 17.23
CA PRO A 90 -1.55 32.94 17.22
C PRO A 90 -1.18 33.46 18.61
N ALA A 91 -2.05 33.23 19.61
CA ALA A 91 -1.81 33.66 20.98
C ALA A 91 -0.94 32.68 21.80
N SER A 92 -0.65 31.49 21.28
CA SER A 92 0.23 30.49 21.92
C SER A 92 1.63 30.48 21.35
N VAL A 93 1.79 30.83 20.06
CA VAL A 93 3.10 30.77 19.39
C VAL A 93 3.83 32.10 19.56
N PRO A 94 4.96 32.16 20.27
CA PRO A 94 5.69 33.40 20.59
C PRO A 94 6.56 33.91 19.42
N LEU A 95 6.27 33.49 18.19
CA LEU A 95 6.99 33.90 16.99
C LEU A 95 6.20 34.99 16.23
N PRO A 96 6.86 36.03 15.68
CA PRO A 96 6.23 37.07 14.89
C PRO A 96 6.03 36.61 13.43
N LEU A 97 5.25 35.55 13.23
CA LEU A 97 5.01 34.99 11.89
C LEU A 97 4.12 35.92 11.05
N ARG A 98 4.46 36.02 9.76
CA ARG A 98 3.70 36.72 8.73
C ARG A 98 3.64 35.87 7.48
N GLN A 99 2.48 35.78 6.86
CA GLN A 99 2.28 34.98 5.65
C GLN A 99 1.10 35.52 4.84
N GLY A 100 1.22 35.47 3.52
CA GLY A 100 0.18 35.91 2.59
C GLY A 100 0.79 36.73 1.46
N TYR A 101 0.13 36.72 0.31
CA TYR A 101 0.54 37.55 -0.82
C TYR A 101 0.34 39.03 -0.50
N THR A 102 1.30 39.87 -0.87
CA THR A 102 1.20 41.32 -0.75
C THR A 102 1.65 42.02 -2.03
N GLU A 103 1.11 43.22 -2.23
CA GLU A 103 1.59 44.13 -3.27
C GLU A 103 3.01 44.60 -2.97
N ARG A 104 3.73 45.05 -4.02
CA ARG A 104 5.12 45.50 -3.89
C ARG A 104 5.21 46.65 -2.88
N GLY A 105 5.95 46.43 -1.80
CA GLY A 105 6.17 47.40 -0.73
C GLY A 105 5.30 47.21 0.52
N ALA A 106 4.28 46.34 0.49
CA ALA A 106 3.42 46.07 1.65
C ALA A 106 3.91 44.86 2.47
N ALA A 107 3.84 44.99 3.80
CA ALA A 107 4.21 43.91 4.72
C ALA A 107 3.16 42.80 4.76
N ALA A 108 3.62 41.54 4.76
CA ALA A 108 2.74 40.38 4.82
C ALA A 108 1.80 40.40 6.05
N PRO A 109 0.56 39.89 5.91
CA PRO A 109 -0.42 39.82 7.00
C PRO A 109 0.17 39.16 8.25
N SER A 110 -0.13 39.75 9.41
CA SER A 110 0.33 39.24 10.72
C SER A 110 -0.28 37.88 11.04
N LYS A 111 0.24 37.17 12.05
CA LYS A 111 -0.32 35.89 12.51
C LYS A 111 -1.76 35.95 13.05
N TYR A 112 -2.23 37.11 13.49
CA TYR A 112 -3.58 37.25 14.04
C TYR A 112 -4.61 37.26 12.91
N ALA A 113 -5.63 36.42 13.02
CA ALA A 113 -6.70 36.25 12.02
C ALA A 113 -6.21 35.86 10.61
N ASN A 114 -5.05 35.19 10.50
CA ASN A 114 -4.49 34.76 9.22
C ASN A 114 -4.90 33.33 8.87
N ALA A 115 -5.77 33.18 7.88
CA ALA A 115 -6.27 31.89 7.42
C ALA A 115 -5.19 31.03 6.75
N GLU A 116 -4.19 31.62 6.11
CA GLU A 116 -3.12 30.86 5.45
C GLU A 116 -2.29 30.06 6.46
N LEU A 117 -1.98 30.67 7.62
CA LEU A 117 -1.28 29.98 8.71
C LEU A 117 -2.13 28.88 9.36
N MET A 118 -3.47 28.96 9.26
CA MET A 118 -4.37 27.94 9.80
C MET A 118 -4.49 26.70 8.89
N LYS A 119 -4.32 26.88 7.57
CA LYS A 119 -4.39 25.79 6.58
C LYS A 119 -3.20 24.85 6.64
N ILE A 120 -2.03 25.34 7.05
CA ILE A 120 -0.79 24.57 7.03
C ILE A 120 -0.80 23.50 8.14
N PRO A 121 -0.52 22.23 7.81
CA PRO A 121 -0.23 21.21 8.82
C PRO A 121 1.12 21.55 9.47
N ASN A 122 1.07 22.19 10.64
CA ASN A 122 2.28 22.62 11.33
C ASN A 122 2.97 21.46 12.06
N PHE A 123 4.30 21.58 12.18
CA PHE A 123 5.16 20.61 12.87
C PHE A 123 5.67 21.15 14.21
N LEU A 124 4.95 22.09 14.82
CA LEU A 124 5.36 22.75 16.05
C LEU A 124 5.44 21.79 17.25
N HIS A 125 4.76 20.65 17.20
CA HIS A 125 4.84 19.58 18.20
C HIS A 125 6.00 18.60 17.94
N LEU A 126 6.57 18.61 16.73
CA LEU A 126 7.66 17.72 16.30
C LEU A 126 8.98 18.48 16.18
N THR A 127 9.30 19.27 17.20
CA THR A 127 10.61 19.95 17.26
C THR A 127 11.72 18.96 17.64
N PRO A 128 12.98 19.18 17.22
CA PRO A 128 14.07 18.24 17.52
C PRO A 128 14.25 17.91 19.02
N PRO A 129 14.12 18.85 19.97
CA PRO A 129 14.13 18.53 21.40
C PRO A 129 12.99 17.61 21.83
N ALA A 130 11.76 17.85 21.33
CA ALA A 130 10.60 17.02 21.63
C ALA A 130 10.78 15.59 21.09
N ILE A 131 11.30 15.46 19.85
CA ILE A 131 11.57 14.14 19.25
C ILE A 131 12.59 13.35 20.09
N ARG A 132 13.66 14.00 20.57
CA ARG A 132 14.67 13.33 21.41
C ARG A 132 14.06 12.79 22.71
N GLN A 133 13.27 13.60 23.40
CA GLN A 133 12.57 13.20 24.63
C GLN A 133 11.57 12.06 24.36
N GLN A 134 10.79 12.16 23.28
CA GLN A 134 9.84 11.12 22.87
C GLN A 134 10.54 9.80 22.52
N CYS A 135 11.61 9.85 21.71
CA CYS A 135 12.41 8.68 21.36
C CYS A 135 13.02 8.03 22.61
N GLU A 136 13.53 8.81 23.56
CA GLU A 136 14.06 8.30 24.83
C GLU A 136 12.99 7.58 25.66
N ALA A 137 11.78 8.13 25.72
CA ALA A 137 10.65 7.48 26.37
C ALA A 137 10.18 6.20 25.64
N ILE A 138 10.30 6.15 24.31
CA ILE A 138 9.89 5.00 23.48
C ILE A 138 10.92 3.89 23.50
N LYS A 139 12.22 4.19 23.69
CA LYS A 139 13.32 3.19 23.71
C LYS A 139 13.05 2.02 24.64
N LYS A 140 12.34 2.22 25.75
CA LYS A 140 11.96 1.14 26.70
C LYS A 140 11.09 0.04 26.09
N PHE A 141 10.40 0.31 24.97
CA PHE A 141 9.57 -0.64 24.25
C PHE A 141 10.30 -1.31 23.08
N CYS A 142 11.46 -0.79 22.69
CA CYS A 142 12.24 -1.34 21.59
C CYS A 142 13.09 -2.51 22.06
N THR A 143 13.19 -3.55 21.24
CA THR A 143 14.13 -4.66 21.44
C THR A 143 15.35 -4.47 20.53
N PRO A 144 16.57 -4.82 21.00
CA PRO A 144 17.75 -4.78 20.14
C PRO A 144 17.62 -5.82 19.02
N TRP A 145 18.11 -5.48 17.83
CA TRP A 145 18.19 -6.42 16.72
C TRP A 145 19.14 -7.59 17.07
N PRO A 146 18.79 -8.84 16.74
CA PRO A 146 19.64 -10.00 17.01
C PRO A 146 21.04 -9.86 16.38
N LYS A 147 22.07 -10.10 17.21
CA LYS A 147 23.48 -10.11 16.78
C LYS A 147 23.71 -11.27 15.82
N GLY A 148 24.44 -11.03 14.73
CA GLY A 148 24.75 -12.04 13.71
C GLY A 148 23.85 -12.00 12.47
N LEU A 149 22.74 -11.26 12.48
CA LEU A 149 21.87 -11.04 11.31
C LEU A 149 22.09 -9.67 10.66
N GLU A 150 23.35 -9.23 10.58
CA GLU A 150 23.70 -7.90 10.05
C GLU A 150 23.79 -7.85 8.52
N THR A 151 24.03 -8.99 7.87
CA THR A 151 24.34 -9.08 6.43
C THR A 151 23.25 -9.80 5.68
N GLU A 152 23.07 -9.44 4.40
CA GLU A 152 21.96 -9.96 3.61
C GLU A 152 21.98 -11.51 3.46
N ALA A 153 23.17 -12.04 3.18
CA ALA A 153 23.35 -13.48 3.03
C ALA A 153 23.02 -14.27 4.32
N LYS A 154 23.16 -13.66 5.50
CA LYS A 154 22.94 -14.36 6.78
C LYS A 154 21.45 -14.52 7.08
N TRP A 155 20.61 -13.52 6.86
CA TRP A 155 19.16 -13.68 7.09
C TRP A 155 18.56 -14.67 6.11
N GLN A 156 18.93 -14.63 4.82
CA GLN A 156 18.41 -15.59 3.84
C GLN A 156 18.79 -17.04 4.19
N ARG A 157 20.00 -17.28 4.72
CA ARG A 157 20.42 -18.63 5.13
C ARG A 157 19.63 -19.20 6.31
N TYR A 158 19.33 -18.38 7.32
CA TYR A 158 18.59 -18.84 8.51
C TYR A 158 17.06 -18.76 8.34
N PHE A 159 16.61 -17.80 7.53
CA PHE A 159 15.21 -17.48 7.27
C PHE A 159 14.99 -17.36 5.75
N PRO A 160 14.89 -18.49 5.03
CA PRO A 160 14.69 -18.51 3.57
C PRO A 160 13.28 -18.08 3.14
N PHE A 161 12.40 -17.85 4.11
CA PHE A 161 10.98 -17.60 3.93
C PHE A 161 10.65 -16.14 4.22
N GLU A 162 10.01 -15.47 3.25
CA GLU A 162 9.61 -14.07 3.38
C GLU A 162 8.09 -13.95 3.28
N VAL A 163 7.51 -13.21 4.22
CA VAL A 163 6.07 -12.91 4.24
C VAL A 163 5.88 -11.43 4.00
N ILE A 164 5.20 -11.09 2.91
CA ILE A 164 4.88 -9.72 2.55
C ILE A 164 3.42 -9.45 2.89
N THR A 165 3.20 -8.46 3.75
CA THR A 165 1.89 -7.94 4.12
C THR A 165 1.88 -6.43 3.98
N THR A 166 0.80 -5.86 3.46
CA THR A 166 0.65 -4.42 3.27
C THR A 166 -0.43 -3.86 4.19
N ASP A 167 -0.09 -2.81 4.94
CA ASP A 167 -1.02 -2.08 5.80
C ASP A 167 -1.20 -0.65 5.27
N TYR A 168 -2.46 -0.20 5.24
CA TYR A 168 -2.83 1.08 4.63
C TYR A 168 -3.37 2.03 5.72
N CYS A 169 -2.85 3.25 5.75
CA CYS A 169 -3.30 4.30 6.66
C CYS A 169 -3.97 5.43 5.87
N HIS A 170 -5.26 5.64 6.09
CA HIS A 170 -6.06 6.69 5.46
C HIS A 170 -6.70 7.59 6.50
N SER A 171 -7.00 8.84 6.14
CA SER A 171 -7.74 9.79 6.97
C SER A 171 -9.26 9.59 6.92
N LEU A 172 -9.74 8.48 6.36
CA LEU A 172 -11.16 8.14 6.27
C LEU A 172 -11.70 7.69 7.63
N PRO A 173 -13.01 7.83 7.89
CA PRO A 173 -13.62 7.31 9.13
C PRO A 173 -13.55 5.78 9.23
N THR A 174 -13.36 5.09 8.10
CA THR A 174 -13.26 3.63 8.02
C THR A 174 -11.79 3.21 7.96
N ILE A 175 -11.38 2.34 8.89
CA ILE A 175 -10.02 1.75 8.93
C ILE A 175 -9.83 0.57 7.98
N ARG A 176 -10.90 0.10 7.32
CA ARG A 176 -10.89 -1.14 6.52
C ARG A 176 -10.38 -0.84 5.12
N HIS A 177 -9.36 -1.58 4.69
CA HIS A 177 -8.89 -1.60 3.32
C HIS A 177 -8.92 -3.04 2.77
N PRO A 178 -9.59 -3.30 1.63
CA PRO A 178 -9.75 -4.66 1.13
C PRO A 178 -8.44 -5.32 0.73
N GLU A 179 -7.43 -4.57 0.29
CA GLU A 179 -6.14 -5.11 -0.14
C GLU A 179 -5.24 -5.54 1.03
N ALA A 180 -5.48 -5.03 2.25
CA ALA A 180 -4.68 -5.39 3.43
C ALA A 180 -4.79 -6.87 3.82
N ARG A 181 -5.76 -7.60 3.25
CA ARG A 181 -5.91 -9.04 3.44
C ARG A 181 -4.92 -9.87 2.63
N ARG A 182 -4.33 -9.29 1.56
CA ARG A 182 -3.44 -10.01 0.64
C ARG A 182 -2.15 -10.39 1.36
N VAL A 183 -1.76 -11.65 1.23
CA VAL A 183 -0.49 -12.18 1.75
C VAL A 183 0.27 -12.81 0.61
N THR A 184 1.54 -12.41 0.47
CA THR A 184 2.46 -13.01 -0.48
C THR A 184 3.59 -13.68 0.29
N ILE A 185 3.77 -14.96 0.05
CA ILE A 185 4.90 -15.75 0.55
C ILE A 185 5.93 -15.84 -0.58
N ARG A 186 7.19 -15.54 -0.28
CA ARG A 186 8.32 -15.75 -1.18
C ARG A 186 9.37 -16.68 -0.57
N LEU A 187 9.93 -17.54 -1.40
CA LEU A 187 10.98 -18.47 -1.01
C LEU A 187 11.81 -18.85 -2.24
N LYS A 188 13.11 -19.13 -2.06
CA LYS A 188 13.96 -19.66 -3.15
C LYS A 188 13.81 -21.18 -3.25
N LEU A 189 13.69 -21.70 -4.46
CA LEU A 189 13.50 -23.14 -4.65
C LEU A 189 14.72 -23.95 -4.17
N GLY A 190 15.93 -23.40 -4.31
CA GLY A 190 17.16 -24.02 -3.84
C GLY A 190 17.25 -24.21 -2.31
N ASP A 191 16.44 -23.50 -1.53
CA ASP A 191 16.39 -23.68 -0.07
C ASP A 191 15.49 -24.86 0.36
N LEU A 192 14.72 -25.44 -0.59
CA LEU A 192 13.92 -26.64 -0.37
C LEU A 192 14.67 -27.89 -0.83
N GLU A 193 14.61 -28.94 -0.01
CA GLU A 193 15.28 -30.22 -0.28
C GLU A 193 14.49 -31.07 -1.27
N PHE A 194 14.55 -30.75 -2.56
CA PHE A 194 13.89 -31.54 -3.61
C PHE A 194 14.78 -32.62 -4.25
N ASP A 195 14.19 -33.78 -4.55
CA ASP A 195 14.75 -34.71 -5.54
C ASP A 195 14.49 -34.21 -6.97
N LYS A 196 15.17 -34.77 -7.97
CA LYS A 196 15.00 -34.43 -9.40
C LYS A 196 13.55 -34.60 -9.84
N HIS A 197 12.91 -35.70 -9.43
CA HIS A 197 11.50 -35.97 -9.70
C HIS A 197 10.59 -34.93 -9.03
N ALA A 198 10.78 -34.72 -7.72
CA ALA A 198 9.96 -33.79 -6.95
C ALA A 198 10.09 -32.35 -7.46
N ARG A 199 11.28 -31.91 -7.83
CA ARG A 199 11.51 -30.57 -8.41
C ARG A 199 10.75 -30.39 -9.72
N ASP A 200 10.86 -31.35 -10.64
CA ASP A 200 10.18 -31.36 -11.95
C ASP A 200 8.65 -31.39 -11.78
N LYS A 201 8.13 -32.22 -10.87
CA LYS A 201 6.69 -32.25 -10.54
C LYS A 201 6.22 -30.95 -9.89
N PHE A 202 7.00 -30.40 -8.96
CA PHE A 202 6.66 -29.17 -8.25
C PHE A 202 6.56 -27.96 -9.18
N LEU A 203 7.53 -27.80 -10.10
CA LEU A 203 7.51 -26.72 -11.09
C LEU A 203 6.25 -26.76 -11.97
N ARG A 204 5.82 -27.96 -12.38
CA ARG A 204 4.55 -28.13 -13.12
C ARG A 204 3.30 -27.81 -12.29
N LEU A 205 3.28 -28.15 -11.01
CA LEU A 205 2.14 -27.85 -10.13
C LEU A 205 2.00 -26.34 -9.87
N VAL A 206 3.13 -25.65 -9.79
CA VAL A 206 3.21 -24.24 -9.43
C VAL A 206 2.99 -23.32 -10.64
N GLY A 207 3.48 -23.70 -11.82
CA GLY A 207 3.35 -22.94 -13.07
C GLY A 207 3.87 -21.51 -12.95
N ASP A 208 3.03 -20.54 -13.31
CA ASP A 208 3.35 -19.09 -13.40
C ASP A 208 3.82 -18.43 -12.09
N ARG A 209 3.72 -19.13 -10.96
CA ARG A 209 4.11 -18.62 -9.64
C ARG A 209 5.62 -18.68 -9.39
N TYR A 210 6.36 -19.44 -10.20
CA TYR A 210 7.81 -19.57 -10.12
C TYR A 210 8.50 -18.76 -11.21
N ASN A 211 9.56 -18.04 -10.84
CA ASN A 211 10.38 -17.30 -11.78
C ASN A 211 11.73 -18.00 -12.01
N LEU A 212 11.96 -18.46 -13.25
CA LEU A 212 13.18 -19.17 -13.68
C LEU A 212 14.46 -18.34 -13.53
N GLU A 213 14.41 -17.03 -13.73
CA GLU A 213 15.60 -16.17 -13.71
C GLU A 213 16.11 -15.90 -12.29
N THR A 214 15.20 -15.79 -11.34
CA THR A 214 15.52 -15.40 -9.95
C THR A 214 15.49 -16.57 -8.97
N ASP A 215 15.02 -17.74 -9.40
CA ASP A 215 14.76 -18.93 -8.57
C ASP A 215 13.77 -18.67 -7.42
N ILE A 216 12.93 -17.63 -7.54
CA ILE A 216 11.97 -17.22 -6.51
C ILE A 216 10.58 -17.78 -6.83
N LEU A 217 10.05 -18.50 -5.86
CA LEU A 217 8.68 -18.97 -5.80
C LEU A 217 7.79 -17.95 -5.07
N SER A 218 6.63 -17.62 -5.64
CA SER A 218 5.70 -16.64 -5.06
C SER A 218 4.26 -17.16 -4.93
N PHE A 219 3.80 -17.36 -3.70
CA PHE A 219 2.41 -17.68 -3.40
C PHE A 219 1.66 -16.45 -2.91
N THR A 220 0.82 -15.88 -3.78
CA THR A 220 -0.09 -14.79 -3.40
C THR A 220 -1.49 -15.34 -3.11
N SER A 221 -2.07 -14.93 -1.99
CA SER A 221 -3.41 -15.32 -1.53
C SER A 221 -4.23 -14.10 -1.11
N ASP A 222 -5.47 -14.03 -1.58
CA ASP A 222 -6.41 -12.92 -1.32
C ASP A 222 -7.87 -13.38 -1.18
N ARG A 223 -8.09 -14.70 -1.08
CA ARG A 223 -9.41 -15.35 -1.08
C ARG A 223 -10.19 -15.10 0.21
N CYS A 224 -9.53 -15.19 1.37
CA CYS A 224 -10.17 -15.08 2.66
C CYS A 224 -10.26 -13.62 3.12
N PRO A 225 -11.29 -13.25 3.92
CA PRO A 225 -11.42 -11.88 4.45
C PRO A 225 -10.30 -11.48 5.42
N MET A 226 -9.81 -12.41 6.24
CA MET A 226 -8.78 -12.12 7.24
C MET A 226 -7.38 -12.43 6.73
N ARG A 227 -6.42 -11.55 7.04
CA ARG A 227 -5.00 -11.74 6.72
C ARG A 227 -4.42 -13.04 7.28
N LYS A 228 -4.78 -13.39 8.52
CA LYS A 228 -4.35 -14.64 9.17
C LYS A 228 -4.77 -15.88 8.35
N GLN A 229 -6.01 -15.91 7.88
CA GLN A 229 -6.52 -17.02 7.09
C GLN A 229 -5.80 -17.14 5.73
N ASN A 230 -5.51 -16.00 5.07
CA ASN A 230 -4.74 -16.01 3.84
C ASN A 230 -3.30 -16.48 4.07
N TYR A 231 -2.67 -16.08 5.18
CA TYR A 231 -1.35 -16.58 5.57
C TYR A 231 -1.36 -18.11 5.77
N ASP A 232 -2.30 -18.62 6.59
CA ASP A 232 -2.43 -20.05 6.87
C ASP A 232 -2.73 -20.84 5.57
N TYR A 233 -3.55 -20.27 4.68
CA TYR A 233 -3.88 -20.88 3.40
C TYR A 233 -2.69 -20.89 2.42
N ALA A 234 -1.92 -19.80 2.34
CA ALA A 234 -0.75 -19.75 1.48
C ALA A 234 0.34 -20.72 1.96
N LEU A 235 0.50 -20.85 3.28
CA LEU A 235 1.38 -21.87 3.87
C LEU A 235 0.87 -23.29 3.59
N TYR A 236 -0.43 -23.52 3.73
CA TYR A 236 -1.06 -24.80 3.38
C TYR A 236 -0.80 -25.17 1.91
N LEU A 237 -0.94 -24.24 0.97
CA LEU A 237 -0.66 -24.47 -0.45
C LEU A 237 0.80 -24.86 -0.68
N LEU A 238 1.74 -24.14 -0.07
CA LEU A 238 3.16 -24.48 -0.17
C LEU A 238 3.42 -25.90 0.34
N THR A 239 2.90 -26.23 1.52
CA THR A 239 3.06 -27.55 2.14
C THR A 239 2.42 -28.66 1.32
N ALA A 240 1.21 -28.44 0.79
CA ALA A 240 0.51 -29.39 -0.05
C ALA A 240 1.29 -29.65 -1.36
N CYS A 241 1.70 -28.59 -2.06
CA CYS A 241 2.51 -28.71 -3.27
C CYS A 241 3.84 -29.42 -2.99
N TYR A 242 4.47 -29.14 -1.85
CA TYR A 242 5.72 -29.80 -1.45
C TYR A 242 5.50 -31.31 -1.28
N HIS A 243 4.53 -31.74 -0.46
CA HIS A 243 4.31 -33.18 -0.25
C HIS A 243 3.81 -33.92 -1.48
N GLU A 244 2.90 -33.32 -2.26
CA GLU A 244 2.39 -33.90 -3.51
C GLU A 244 3.49 -34.07 -4.56
N SER A 245 4.54 -33.24 -4.50
CA SER A 245 5.68 -33.36 -5.42
C SER A 245 6.51 -34.64 -5.19
N PHE A 246 6.57 -35.17 -3.96
CA PHE A 246 7.30 -36.41 -3.67
C PHE A 246 6.51 -37.69 -3.99
N ILE A 247 5.19 -37.57 -4.13
CA ILE A 247 4.33 -38.73 -4.43
C ILE A 247 4.46 -39.03 -5.92
N THR A 248 4.76 -40.27 -6.28
CA THR A 248 4.77 -40.73 -7.68
C THR A 248 3.46 -41.45 -8.01
N GLU A 249 2.67 -40.88 -8.90
CA GLU A 249 1.41 -41.48 -9.32
C GLU A 249 1.57 -42.41 -10.55
N PRO A 250 0.69 -43.42 -10.75
CA PRO A 250 0.82 -44.37 -11.85
C PRO A 250 0.81 -43.73 -13.25
N TRP A 251 0.11 -42.62 -13.41
CA TRP A 251 0.00 -41.90 -14.69
C TRP A 251 1.29 -41.16 -15.07
N GLU A 252 2.20 -40.92 -14.13
CA GLU A 252 3.47 -40.25 -14.41
C GLU A 252 4.38 -41.09 -15.32
N MET A 253 4.18 -42.41 -15.35
CA MET A 253 4.87 -43.30 -16.29
C MET A 253 4.49 -43.06 -17.75
N SER A 254 3.33 -42.44 -18.00
CA SER A 254 2.83 -42.15 -19.35
C SER A 254 3.32 -40.81 -19.92
N LYS A 255 4.24 -40.13 -19.22
CA LYS A 255 4.83 -38.85 -19.64
C LYS A 255 5.49 -38.96 -21.02
N SER A 256 5.07 -38.10 -21.95
CA SER A 256 5.60 -38.09 -23.31
C SER A 256 6.92 -37.33 -23.42
N GLU A 257 7.67 -37.51 -24.52
CA GLU A 257 8.90 -36.75 -24.80
C GLU A 257 8.65 -35.23 -24.83
N ALA A 258 7.47 -34.80 -25.26
CA ALA A 258 7.12 -33.38 -25.35
C ALA A 258 6.93 -32.71 -23.97
N ASP A 259 6.61 -33.51 -22.93
CA ASP A 259 6.39 -33.02 -21.57
C ASP A 259 7.70 -32.96 -20.75
N MET A 260 8.81 -33.40 -21.32
CA MET A 260 10.12 -33.42 -20.68
C MET A 260 10.76 -32.03 -20.73
N GLU A 261 11.14 -31.50 -19.57
CA GLU A 261 11.86 -30.22 -19.47
C GLU A 261 13.30 -30.32 -19.94
N VAL A 262 13.89 -31.51 -19.78
CA VAL A 262 15.25 -31.82 -20.17
C VAL A 262 15.21 -32.90 -21.23
N TYR A 263 15.92 -32.64 -22.32
CA TYR A 263 16.17 -33.62 -23.35
C TYR A 263 17.08 -34.71 -22.81
N LEU A 264 16.58 -35.95 -22.82
CA LEU A 264 17.34 -37.16 -22.48
C LEU A 264 17.59 -37.96 -23.76
N PHE A 265 18.86 -38.15 -24.11
CA PHE A 265 19.23 -38.82 -25.35
C PHE A 265 18.71 -40.27 -25.41
N GLU A 266 18.69 -40.96 -24.28
CA GLU A 266 18.33 -42.39 -24.21
C GLU A 266 16.92 -42.73 -24.67
N ARG A 267 15.99 -41.78 -24.57
CA ARG A 267 14.57 -41.93 -24.94
C ARG A 267 14.22 -41.22 -26.25
N SER A 268 15.23 -40.75 -26.98
CA SER A 268 15.02 -39.85 -28.11
C SER A 268 15.15 -40.54 -29.47
N LYS A 269 14.47 -39.97 -30.48
CA LYS A 269 14.65 -40.34 -31.90
C LYS A 269 16.08 -40.17 -32.39
N ALA A 270 16.89 -39.31 -31.76
CA ALA A 270 18.28 -39.10 -32.16
C ALA A 270 19.14 -40.34 -31.89
N LYS A 271 18.82 -41.09 -30.83
CA LYS A 271 19.46 -42.37 -30.55
C LYS A 271 19.09 -43.41 -31.60
N ASP A 272 17.80 -43.57 -31.89
CA ASP A 272 17.31 -44.51 -32.91
C ASP A 272 17.95 -44.21 -34.29
N SER A 273 18.04 -42.93 -34.63
CA SER A 273 18.66 -42.48 -35.88
C SER A 273 20.17 -42.77 -35.89
N ALA A 274 20.87 -42.49 -34.80
CA ALA A 274 22.31 -42.76 -34.69
C ALA A 274 22.63 -44.27 -34.74
N GLU A 275 21.82 -45.09 -34.07
CA GLU A 275 21.92 -46.55 -34.13
C GLU A 275 21.62 -47.08 -35.54
N ALA A 276 20.63 -46.51 -36.23
CA ALA A 276 20.33 -46.87 -37.62
C ALA A 276 21.49 -46.53 -38.56
N ILE A 277 22.13 -45.36 -38.41
CA ILE A 277 23.27 -44.94 -39.23
C ILE A 277 24.50 -45.83 -38.98
N LEU A 278 24.84 -46.11 -37.72
CA LEU A 278 25.99 -46.93 -37.36
C LEU A 278 25.86 -48.39 -37.81
N ASN A 279 24.63 -48.89 -37.88
CA ASN A 279 24.33 -50.27 -38.23
C ASN A 279 23.82 -50.45 -39.68
N TRP A 280 23.75 -49.39 -40.49
CA TRP A 280 23.23 -49.43 -41.88
C TRP A 280 23.91 -50.54 -42.71
N ASN A 281 25.22 -50.72 -42.57
CA ASN A 281 26.01 -51.70 -43.34
C ASN A 281 26.46 -52.94 -42.55
N ARG A 282 25.92 -53.20 -41.35
CA ARG A 282 26.29 -54.38 -40.53
C ARG A 282 25.29 -55.52 -40.74
N ALA A 283 25.79 -56.73 -41.03
CA ALA A 283 24.96 -57.94 -41.10
C ALA A 283 24.41 -58.32 -39.70
N GLU A 284 23.21 -58.91 -39.65
CA GLU A 284 22.42 -59.17 -38.42
C GLU A 284 23.15 -59.99 -37.32
N VAL A 285 24.26 -60.64 -37.64
CA VAL A 285 25.04 -61.50 -36.74
C VAL A 285 26.09 -60.72 -35.92
N ALA A 286 26.44 -59.48 -36.32
CA ALA A 286 27.41 -58.66 -35.61
C ALA A 286 26.75 -57.84 -34.48
N GLN A 287 27.42 -57.74 -33.32
CA GLN A 287 26.97 -56.88 -32.22
C GLN A 287 26.68 -55.45 -32.73
N LYS A 288 25.45 -54.98 -32.49
CA LYS A 288 25.01 -53.63 -32.86
C LYS A 288 25.91 -52.60 -32.18
N ALA A 289 26.44 -51.65 -32.95
CA ALA A 289 27.20 -50.55 -32.38
C ALA A 289 26.25 -49.56 -31.70
N ALA A 290 26.53 -49.26 -30.43
CA ALA A 290 25.89 -48.18 -29.71
C ALA A 290 26.61 -46.84 -30.04
N PRO A 291 25.88 -45.71 -30.04
CA PRO A 291 26.48 -44.39 -30.19
C PRO A 291 27.47 -44.11 -29.04
N PRO A 292 28.59 -43.42 -29.30
CA PRO A 292 29.52 -43.06 -28.24
C PRO A 292 28.86 -42.10 -27.23
N ALA A 293 29.17 -42.26 -25.94
CA ALA A 293 28.60 -41.43 -24.86
C ALA A 293 28.92 -39.93 -25.01
N SER A 294 30.06 -39.61 -25.65
CA SER A 294 30.45 -38.23 -25.96
C SER A 294 29.49 -37.55 -26.93
N TYR A 295 28.99 -38.29 -27.93
CA TYR A 295 27.96 -37.82 -28.85
C TYR A 295 26.64 -37.58 -28.12
N ALA A 296 26.19 -38.54 -27.31
CA ALA A 296 24.96 -38.39 -26.52
C ALA A 296 24.98 -37.12 -25.66
N HIS A 297 26.08 -36.89 -24.93
CA HIS A 297 26.24 -35.70 -24.10
C HIS A 297 26.30 -34.41 -24.93
N SER A 298 26.89 -34.44 -26.13
CA SER A 298 26.91 -33.26 -27.02
C SER A 298 25.52 -32.89 -27.52
N VAL A 299 24.67 -33.89 -27.81
CA VAL A 299 23.28 -33.68 -28.25
C VAL A 299 22.43 -33.12 -27.11
N GLU A 300 22.55 -33.71 -25.91
CA GLU A 300 21.84 -33.21 -24.72
C GLU A 300 22.23 -31.78 -24.41
N LYS A 301 23.53 -31.47 -24.46
CA LYS A 301 24.03 -30.11 -24.20
C LYS A 301 23.51 -29.11 -25.24
N LEU A 302 23.50 -29.50 -26.52
CA LEU A 302 23.00 -28.66 -27.61
C LEU A 302 21.51 -28.30 -27.43
N ILE A 303 20.68 -29.28 -27.05
CA ILE A 303 19.23 -29.07 -26.94
C ILE A 303 18.86 -28.39 -25.62
N ASN A 304 19.52 -28.72 -24.51
CA ASN A 304 19.18 -28.20 -23.18
C ASN A 304 19.74 -26.80 -22.91
N GLU A 305 20.98 -26.51 -23.32
CA GLU A 305 21.61 -25.20 -23.12
C GLU A 305 21.38 -24.24 -24.30
N GLY A 306 20.87 -24.77 -25.41
CA GLY A 306 20.62 -24.03 -26.64
C GLY A 306 21.76 -24.05 -27.65
N GLU A 307 21.46 -23.49 -28.82
CA GLU A 307 22.32 -23.44 -29.99
C GLU A 307 23.38 -22.33 -29.87
N ASN A 308 24.51 -22.67 -29.28
CA ASN A 308 25.70 -21.82 -29.24
C ASN A 308 26.76 -22.31 -30.24
N GLU A 309 27.58 -21.41 -30.77
CA GLU A 309 28.66 -21.75 -31.72
C GLU A 309 29.58 -22.86 -31.18
N TYR A 310 29.90 -22.80 -29.88
CA TYR A 310 30.66 -23.84 -29.19
C TYR A 310 29.94 -25.19 -29.15
N ASN A 311 28.64 -25.20 -28.84
CA ASN A 311 27.85 -26.44 -28.75
C ASN A 311 27.70 -27.08 -30.14
N ILE A 312 27.52 -26.27 -31.19
CA ILE A 312 27.43 -26.72 -32.58
C ILE A 312 28.78 -27.27 -33.07
N ALA A 313 29.88 -26.58 -32.79
CA ALA A 313 31.23 -27.04 -33.15
C ALA A 313 31.55 -28.38 -32.49
N LYS A 314 31.25 -28.51 -31.19
CA LYS A 314 31.46 -29.75 -30.44
C LYS A 314 30.59 -30.90 -30.96
N TYR A 315 29.32 -30.63 -31.28
CA TYR A 315 28.44 -31.62 -31.91
C TYR A 315 29.01 -32.08 -33.27
N LYS A 316 29.49 -31.14 -34.11
CA LYS A 316 30.13 -31.45 -35.39
C LYS A 316 31.36 -32.37 -35.21
N GLU A 317 32.24 -32.06 -34.27
CA GLU A 317 33.42 -32.88 -33.98
C GLU A 317 33.03 -34.30 -33.56
N GLU A 318 32.06 -34.44 -32.66
CA GLU A 318 31.61 -35.75 -32.19
C GLU A 318 30.91 -36.56 -33.30
N VAL A 319 30.17 -35.92 -34.20
CA VAL A 319 29.60 -36.57 -35.39
C VAL A 319 30.68 -37.01 -36.37
N MET A 320 31.71 -36.18 -36.63
CA MET A 320 32.83 -36.56 -37.50
C MET A 320 33.58 -37.78 -36.95
N LYS A 321 33.80 -37.82 -35.63
CA LYS A 321 34.38 -38.98 -34.94
C LYS A 321 33.48 -40.21 -35.07
N MET A 322 32.17 -40.05 -34.86
CA MET A 322 31.20 -41.15 -34.97
C MET A 322 31.19 -41.78 -36.37
N LEU A 323 31.29 -40.97 -37.42
CA LEU A 323 31.24 -41.41 -38.82
C LEU A 323 32.61 -41.76 -39.41
N ASN A 324 33.69 -41.69 -38.64
CA ASN A 324 35.08 -41.89 -39.10
C ASN A 324 35.48 -41.02 -40.30
N ILE A 325 34.92 -39.80 -40.38
CA ILE A 325 35.29 -38.84 -41.43
C ILE A 325 36.51 -38.07 -40.93
N SER A 326 37.67 -38.36 -41.51
CA SER A 326 38.88 -37.58 -41.25
C SER A 326 38.64 -36.12 -41.65
N ALA A 327 38.91 -35.17 -40.76
CA ALA A 327 38.90 -33.76 -41.10
C ALA A 327 39.88 -33.52 -42.25
N SER A 328 39.37 -33.23 -43.45
CA SER A 328 40.18 -32.65 -44.52
C SER A 328 40.72 -31.32 -44.02
N GLN A 329 42.05 -31.18 -44.04
CA GLN A 329 42.79 -29.96 -43.68
C GLN A 329 42.23 -28.71 -44.33
#